data_AF-A0A2E5MYT7-F1
#
_entry.id   AF-A0A2E5MYT7-F1
#
_cell.length_a   1.000
_cell.length_b   1.000
_cell.length_c   1.000
_cell.angle_alpha   90.00
_cell.angle_beta   90.00
_cell.angle_gamma   90.00
#
_symmetry.space_group_name_H-M   'P 1'
#
loop_
_entity.id
_entity.type
_entity.pdbx_description
1 polymer ?
#
loop_
_entity_poly.entity_id
_entity_poly.type
_entity_poly.pdbx_seq_one_letter_code
_entity_poly.pdbx_strand_id
1 'polypeptide(L)'
;MNIKDYFNIFTYHGSGMYAFGRVFDTFKELHWFDLKRNVNTTEIKADGYEDSRYMIYMPVYTSVCFEMIRKSFEWYTSGIRYSNPNLIPIFVDLGAGSGKTLLIANETKFFQICVGVELNEVLSKRSQKNLPPPPIEKSQKQISNASVLHIHANVESVYWADQILINIPKDRHRDIVLFAFNHNSYDCDVVTKTLDIINQKFVNSLYLYQNPTQQRAVLNAGFEEIQRDAAPNNAHKNFKYIIYRNTKKNNLD
;
A
#
# COMPACT_ATOMS: atom_id res chain seq x y z
N MET A 1 3.75 18.22 -2.40
CA MET A 1 3.97 18.84 -3.71
C MET A 1 3.56 20.30 -3.63
N ASN A 2 4.32 21.20 -4.24
CA ASN A 2 4.13 22.66 -4.18
C ASN A 2 4.00 23.26 -5.59
N ILE A 3 3.79 24.59 -5.67
CA ILE A 3 3.61 25.30 -6.95
C ILE A 3 4.83 25.15 -7.88
N LYS A 4 6.06 25.15 -7.35
CA LYS A 4 7.29 24.97 -8.16
C LYS A 4 7.31 23.60 -8.84
N ASP A 5 6.82 22.56 -8.16
CA ASP A 5 6.74 21.21 -8.75
C ASP A 5 5.81 21.19 -9.97
N TYR A 6 4.68 21.91 -9.92
CA TYR A 6 3.78 22.05 -11.07
C TYR A 6 4.41 22.83 -12.23
N PHE A 7 5.16 23.89 -11.93
CA PHE A 7 5.93 24.61 -12.94
C PHE A 7 6.98 23.70 -13.60
N ASN A 8 7.66 22.85 -12.82
CA ASN A 8 8.64 21.90 -13.34
C ASN A 8 7.98 20.87 -14.28
N ILE A 9 6.79 20.37 -13.94
CA ILE A 9 6.02 19.48 -14.84
C ILE A 9 5.67 20.21 -16.13
N PHE A 10 5.22 21.47 -16.03
CA PHE A 10 4.84 22.26 -17.18
C PHE A 10 6.02 22.53 -18.14
N THR A 11 7.17 22.92 -17.60
CA THR A 11 8.37 23.22 -18.38
C THR A 11 8.97 21.97 -19.00
N TYR A 12 9.02 20.86 -18.25
CA TYR A 12 9.53 19.58 -18.75
C TYR A 12 8.78 19.08 -19.99
N HIS A 13 7.47 19.34 -20.07
CA HIS A 13 6.64 18.92 -21.20
C HIS A 13 6.55 19.94 -22.35
N GLY A 14 7.44 20.94 -22.39
CA GLY A 14 7.60 21.81 -23.57
C GLY A 14 6.55 22.91 -23.73
N SER A 15 5.78 23.22 -22.67
CA SER A 15 4.70 24.23 -22.62
C SER A 15 3.48 23.95 -23.53
N GLY A 16 2.39 24.73 -23.37
CA GLY A 16 1.15 24.58 -24.15
C GLY A 16 0.09 23.66 -23.52
N MET A 17 -0.98 23.37 -24.28
CA MET A 17 -2.15 22.64 -23.77
C MET A 17 -1.83 21.23 -23.27
N TYR A 18 -0.88 20.55 -23.91
CA TYR A 18 -0.40 19.24 -23.45
C TYR A 18 0.23 19.34 -22.05
N ALA A 19 1.17 20.28 -21.86
CA ALA A 19 1.83 20.51 -20.58
C ALA A 19 0.84 20.94 -19.49
N PHE A 20 -0.14 21.79 -19.81
CA PHE A 20 -1.25 22.12 -18.91
C PHE A 20 -2.08 20.90 -18.52
N GLY A 21 -2.40 20.02 -19.49
CA GLY A 21 -3.07 18.76 -19.22
C GLY A 21 -2.31 17.90 -18.20
N ARG A 22 -0.98 17.78 -18.35
CA ARG A 22 -0.13 17.04 -17.40
C ARG A 22 -0.14 17.61 -15.98
N VAL A 23 -0.10 18.94 -15.86
CA VAL A 23 -0.25 19.63 -14.56
C VAL A 23 -1.60 19.33 -13.94
N PHE A 24 -2.68 19.45 -14.72
CA PHE A 24 -4.04 19.22 -14.25
C PHE A 24 -4.26 17.76 -13.83
N ASP A 25 -3.80 16.80 -14.61
CA ASP A 25 -3.88 15.37 -14.28
C ASP A 25 -3.14 15.09 -12.97
N THR A 26 -1.93 15.64 -12.80
CA THR A 26 -1.15 15.47 -11.57
C THR A 26 -1.86 16.09 -10.36
N PHE A 27 -2.42 17.28 -10.52
CA PHE A 27 -3.21 17.94 -9.47
C PHE A 27 -4.42 17.09 -9.07
N LYS A 28 -5.14 16.54 -10.06
CA LYS A 28 -6.28 15.66 -9.84
C LYS A 28 -5.89 14.38 -9.12
N GLU A 29 -4.76 13.79 -9.48
CA GLU A 29 -4.28 12.57 -8.83
C GLU A 29 -3.80 12.83 -7.40
N LEU A 30 -3.25 14.02 -7.10
CA LEU A 30 -2.63 14.30 -5.81
C LEU A 30 -3.50 15.16 -4.88
N HIS A 31 -3.83 16.40 -5.25
CA HIS A 31 -4.53 17.32 -4.36
C HIS A 31 -6.06 17.21 -4.42
N TRP A 32 -6.66 16.83 -5.55
CA TRP A 32 -8.13 16.69 -5.59
C TRP A 32 -8.61 15.61 -4.60
N PHE A 33 -7.82 14.55 -4.42
CA PHE A 33 -8.07 13.55 -3.39
C PHE A 33 -8.11 14.16 -1.98
N ASP A 34 -7.10 14.95 -1.64
CA ASP A 34 -6.94 15.64 -0.35
C ASP A 34 -8.08 16.63 -0.11
N LEU A 35 -8.38 17.47 -1.10
CA LEU A 35 -9.45 18.47 -1.04
C LEU A 35 -10.83 17.84 -0.79
N LYS A 36 -11.15 16.77 -1.50
CA LYS A 36 -12.45 16.08 -1.35
C LYS A 36 -12.64 15.51 0.06
N ARG A 37 -11.56 15.13 0.73
CA ARG A 37 -11.58 14.46 2.04
C ARG A 37 -11.19 15.36 3.20
N ASN A 38 -10.78 16.60 2.91
CA ASN A 38 -10.21 17.51 3.89
C ASN A 38 -9.04 16.86 4.67
N VAL A 39 -8.14 16.18 3.94
CA VAL A 39 -6.95 15.51 4.48
C VAL A 39 -5.69 16.11 3.86
N ASN A 40 -4.52 15.79 4.44
CA ASN A 40 -3.24 16.16 3.86
C ASN A 40 -2.38 14.91 3.67
N THR A 41 -2.32 14.41 2.43
CA THR A 41 -1.52 13.24 2.05
C THR A 41 -0.44 13.54 1.02
N THR A 42 -0.37 14.78 0.53
CA THR A 42 0.46 15.19 -0.61
C THR A 42 1.90 15.59 -0.28
N GLU A 43 2.33 15.46 0.98
CA GLU A 43 3.71 15.76 1.37
C GLU A 43 4.69 14.81 0.68
N ILE A 44 5.76 15.36 0.13
CA ILE A 44 6.85 14.59 -0.48
C ILE A 44 8.00 14.64 0.51
N LYS A 45 8.63 13.49 0.73
CA LYS A 45 9.85 13.43 1.54
C LYS A 45 11.00 12.97 0.67
N ALA A 46 11.68 13.94 0.06
CA ALA A 46 12.84 13.71 -0.80
C ALA A 46 14.15 13.66 0.00
N ASP A 47 14.22 14.43 1.09
CA ASP A 47 15.38 14.50 1.98
C ASP A 47 14.95 14.16 3.42
N GLY A 48 15.83 13.51 4.18
CA GLY A 48 15.68 13.38 5.64
C GLY A 48 15.22 12.02 6.17
N TYR A 49 15.31 10.93 5.41
CA TYR A 49 15.53 9.64 6.07
C TYR A 49 17.00 9.58 6.50
N GLU A 50 17.27 9.30 7.77
CA GLU A 50 18.65 9.17 8.27
C GLU A 50 19.38 7.98 7.62
N ASP A 51 18.60 6.96 7.24
CA ASP A 51 19.07 5.74 6.59
C ASP A 51 18.85 5.82 5.07
N SER A 52 19.94 5.80 4.31
CA SER A 52 19.93 5.92 2.85
C SER A 52 19.27 4.74 2.13
N ARG A 53 19.00 3.63 2.84
CA ARG A 53 18.28 2.47 2.30
C ARG A 53 16.79 2.75 2.06
N TYR A 54 16.28 3.84 2.65
CA TYR A 54 14.93 4.34 2.46
C TYR A 54 14.97 5.51 1.47
N MET A 55 14.53 5.26 0.23
CA MET A 55 14.54 6.29 -0.81
C MET A 55 13.35 7.26 -0.66
N ILE A 56 13.31 8.25 -1.54
CA ILE A 56 12.29 9.30 -1.63
C ILE A 56 10.88 8.72 -1.50
N TYR A 57 10.09 9.28 -0.58
CA TYR A 57 8.64 9.07 -0.52
C TYR A 57 7.95 10.08 -1.44
N MET A 58 7.16 9.58 -2.38
CA MET A 58 6.20 10.37 -3.15
C MET A 58 4.79 9.79 -2.98
N PRO A 59 3.77 10.63 -2.75
CA PRO A 59 2.40 10.14 -2.66
C PRO A 59 1.99 9.41 -3.95
N VAL A 60 1.44 8.21 -3.79
CA VAL A 60 0.93 7.44 -4.93
C VAL A 60 -0.20 8.18 -5.66
N TYR A 61 -0.29 8.00 -6.97
CA TYR A 61 -1.45 8.44 -7.74
C TYR A 61 -2.68 7.61 -7.35
N THR A 62 -3.81 8.30 -7.17
CA THR A 62 -5.07 7.70 -6.72
C THR A 62 -5.55 6.61 -7.68
N SER A 63 -5.52 6.87 -9.00
CA SER A 63 -5.94 5.88 -10.00
C SER A 63 -5.09 4.61 -9.98
N VAL A 64 -3.77 4.75 -9.85
CA VAL A 64 -2.84 3.63 -9.75
C VAL A 64 -3.12 2.78 -8.52
N CYS A 65 -3.30 3.43 -7.36
CA CYS A 65 -3.63 2.76 -6.11
C CYS A 65 -4.94 1.97 -6.21
N PHE A 66 -6.01 2.59 -6.74
CA PHE A 66 -7.29 1.92 -6.94
C PHE A 66 -7.19 0.71 -7.87
N GLU A 67 -6.46 0.85 -8.99
CA GLU A 67 -6.28 -0.23 -9.95
C GLU A 67 -5.57 -1.44 -9.32
N MET A 68 -4.48 -1.21 -8.58
CA MET A 68 -3.70 -2.26 -7.93
C MET A 68 -4.51 -2.99 -6.84
N ILE A 69 -5.17 -2.24 -5.96
CA ILE A 69 -6.03 -2.81 -4.91
C ILE A 69 -7.13 -3.66 -5.55
N ARG A 70 -7.83 -3.12 -6.55
CA ARG A 70 -8.91 -3.82 -7.21
C ARG A 70 -8.44 -5.11 -7.88
N LYS A 71 -7.38 -5.08 -8.68
CA LYS A 71 -6.90 -6.26 -9.40
C LYS A 71 -6.39 -7.35 -8.47
N SER A 72 -5.66 -6.99 -7.41
CA SER A 72 -5.24 -7.96 -6.41
C SER A 72 -6.43 -8.62 -5.71
N PHE A 73 -7.47 -7.85 -5.40
CA PHE A 73 -8.65 -8.37 -4.75
C PHE A 73 -9.50 -9.24 -5.69
N GLU A 74 -9.59 -8.89 -6.97
CA GLU A 74 -10.23 -9.72 -8.01
C GLU A 74 -9.52 -11.06 -8.18
N TRP A 75 -8.17 -11.07 -8.20
CA TRP A 75 -7.40 -12.30 -8.22
C TRP A 75 -7.63 -13.13 -6.95
N TYR A 76 -7.59 -12.52 -5.76
CA TYR A 76 -7.88 -13.22 -4.50
C TYR A 76 -9.29 -13.81 -4.49
N THR A 77 -10.26 -13.04 -4.99
CA THR A 77 -11.66 -13.45 -5.03
C THR A 77 -11.83 -14.70 -5.86
N SER A 78 -11.32 -14.67 -7.10
CA SER A 78 -11.42 -15.76 -8.06
C SER A 78 -10.53 -16.96 -7.75
N GLY A 79 -9.29 -16.71 -7.28
CA GLY A 79 -8.27 -17.74 -7.10
C GLY A 79 -8.30 -18.44 -5.76
N ILE A 80 -8.87 -17.83 -4.71
CA ILE A 80 -8.84 -18.40 -3.34
C ILE A 80 -10.18 -18.26 -2.61
N ARG A 81 -10.80 -17.08 -2.62
CA ARG A 81 -11.96 -16.77 -1.75
C ARG A 81 -13.22 -17.54 -2.11
N TYR A 82 -13.44 -17.88 -3.39
CA TYR A 82 -14.58 -18.73 -3.78
C TYR A 82 -14.50 -20.14 -3.22
N SER A 83 -13.29 -20.64 -2.96
CA SER A 83 -13.07 -21.98 -2.40
C SER A 83 -13.01 -22.00 -0.88
N ASN A 84 -12.71 -20.86 -0.22
CA ASN A 84 -12.73 -20.76 1.24
C ASN A 84 -13.33 -19.42 1.69
N PRO A 85 -14.58 -19.40 2.16
CA PRO A 85 -15.24 -18.16 2.54
C PRO A 85 -14.81 -17.60 3.89
N ASN A 86 -14.05 -18.35 4.68
CA ASN A 86 -13.64 -17.94 6.03
C ASN A 86 -12.35 -17.12 6.03
N LEU A 87 -11.76 -16.86 4.86
CA LEU A 87 -10.54 -16.08 4.74
C LEU A 87 -10.75 -14.62 5.18
N ILE A 88 -9.75 -14.08 5.86
CA ILE A 88 -9.72 -12.73 6.42
C ILE A 88 -8.76 -11.88 5.57
N PRO A 89 -9.27 -11.08 4.63
CA PRO A 89 -8.42 -10.21 3.81
C PRO A 89 -7.93 -9.01 4.63
N ILE A 90 -6.62 -8.83 4.72
CA ILE A 90 -5.97 -7.71 5.41
C ILE A 90 -5.11 -6.95 4.42
N PHE A 91 -5.26 -5.63 4.38
CA PHE A 91 -4.41 -4.75 3.59
C PHE A 91 -3.33 -4.11 4.45
N VAL A 92 -2.09 -4.08 3.97
CA VAL A 92 -0.97 -3.39 4.60
C VAL A 92 -0.28 -2.47 3.59
N ASP A 93 -0.20 -1.18 3.90
CA ASP A 93 0.57 -0.18 3.17
C ASP A 93 1.95 0.00 3.82
N LEU A 94 2.99 -0.53 3.17
CA LEU A 94 4.38 -0.51 3.64
C LEU A 94 5.03 0.82 3.24
N GLY A 95 5.36 1.65 4.24
CA GLY A 95 5.75 3.04 4.06
C GLY A 95 4.56 3.91 3.68
N ALA A 96 3.55 3.90 4.54
CA ALA A 96 2.25 4.51 4.26
C ALA A 96 2.30 6.04 4.11
N GLY A 97 3.42 6.67 4.49
CA GLY A 97 3.58 8.11 4.51
C GLY A 97 2.47 8.76 5.31
N SER A 98 1.73 9.66 4.67
CA SER A 98 0.59 10.35 5.27
C SER A 98 -0.76 9.62 5.09
N GLY A 99 -0.75 8.35 4.67
CA GLY A 99 -1.91 7.45 4.74
C GLY A 99 -2.82 7.43 3.51
N LYS A 100 -2.37 7.92 2.34
CA LYS A 100 -3.22 8.00 1.14
C LYS A 100 -3.75 6.64 0.67
N THR A 101 -2.83 5.70 0.45
CA THR A 101 -3.15 4.34 0.01
C THR A 101 -4.01 3.63 1.05
N LEU A 102 -3.70 3.80 2.33
CA LEU A 102 -4.48 3.29 3.45
C LEU A 102 -5.95 3.76 3.41
N LEU A 103 -6.17 5.07 3.20
CA LEU A 103 -7.52 5.62 3.05
C LEU A 103 -8.26 5.05 1.85
N ILE A 104 -7.58 4.96 0.70
CA ILE A 104 -8.15 4.37 -0.52
C ILE A 104 -8.55 2.90 -0.27
N ALA A 105 -7.68 2.11 0.35
CA ALA A 105 -7.96 0.71 0.67
C ALA A 105 -9.19 0.56 1.57
N ASN A 106 -9.31 1.38 2.62
CA ASN A 106 -10.48 1.38 3.48
C ASN A 106 -11.78 1.78 2.75
N GLU A 107 -11.71 2.67 1.77
CA GLU A 107 -12.88 3.07 0.97
C GLU A 107 -13.38 1.97 0.04
N THR A 108 -12.51 1.07 -0.41
CA THR A 108 -12.93 -0.07 -1.24
C THR A 108 -13.81 -1.07 -0.49
N LYS A 109 -13.72 -1.12 0.84
CA LYS A 109 -14.42 -2.08 1.71
C LYS A 109 -14.12 -3.55 1.38
N PHE A 110 -13.04 -3.82 0.66
CA PHE A 110 -12.57 -5.16 0.32
C PHE A 110 -11.92 -5.89 1.50
N PHE A 111 -11.26 -5.13 2.38
CA PHE A 111 -10.45 -5.68 3.46
C PHE A 111 -11.19 -5.54 4.79
N GLN A 112 -10.99 -6.51 5.68
CA GLN A 112 -11.53 -6.47 7.04
C GLN A 112 -10.70 -5.56 7.94
N ILE A 113 -9.39 -5.49 7.69
CA ILE A 113 -8.45 -4.60 8.38
C ILE A 113 -7.56 -3.95 7.33
N CYS A 114 -7.37 -2.63 7.42
CA CYS A 114 -6.40 -1.89 6.63
C CYS A 114 -5.36 -1.28 7.57
N VAL A 115 -4.07 -1.50 7.29
CA VAL A 115 -2.97 -1.08 8.16
C VAL A 115 -1.97 -0.24 7.37
N GLY A 116 -1.58 0.91 7.91
CA GLY A 116 -0.43 1.68 7.42
C GLY A 116 0.76 1.48 8.34
N VAL A 117 1.94 1.24 7.76
CA VAL A 117 3.22 1.18 8.49
C VAL A 117 4.10 2.31 8.01
N GLU A 118 4.51 3.22 8.88
CA GLU A 118 5.36 4.36 8.53
C GLU A 118 6.48 4.52 9.55
N LEU A 119 7.72 4.76 9.09
CA LEU A 119 8.90 4.95 9.94
C LEU A 119 9.04 6.41 10.41
N ASN A 120 8.68 7.37 9.56
CA ASN A 120 8.83 8.78 9.86
C ASN A 120 7.70 9.28 10.78
N GLU A 121 8.08 9.81 11.94
CA GLU A 121 7.11 10.24 12.97
C GLU A 121 6.17 11.36 12.48
N VAL A 122 6.67 12.31 11.69
CA VAL A 122 5.87 13.44 11.19
C VAL A 122 4.78 12.95 10.22
N LEU A 123 5.18 12.13 9.24
CA LEU A 123 4.25 11.50 8.30
C LEU A 123 3.26 10.59 9.04
N SER A 124 3.76 9.83 10.01
CA SER A 124 2.95 8.94 10.85
C SER A 124 1.86 9.68 11.63
N LYS A 125 2.22 10.76 12.34
CA LYS A 125 1.25 11.62 13.05
C LYS A 125 0.24 12.25 12.09
N ARG A 126 0.64 12.58 10.86
CA ARG A 126 -0.27 13.12 9.85
C ARG A 126 -1.23 12.06 9.34
N SER A 127 -0.75 10.85 9.06
CA SER A 127 -1.58 9.70 8.69
C SER A 127 -2.66 9.44 9.74
N GLN A 128 -2.29 9.41 11.02
CA GLN A 128 -3.24 9.26 12.13
C GLN A 128 -4.34 10.33 12.14
N LYS A 129 -4.00 11.61 11.85
CA LYS A 129 -4.98 12.70 11.74
C LYS A 129 -5.90 12.56 10.53
N ASN A 130 -5.43 11.92 9.47
CA ASN A 130 -6.21 11.70 8.25
C ASN A 130 -7.16 10.49 8.36
N LEU A 131 -6.98 9.61 9.35
CA LEU A 131 -7.79 8.42 9.50
C LEU A 131 -9.26 8.76 9.74
N PRO A 132 -10.20 7.96 9.20
CA PRO A 132 -11.60 8.12 9.54
C PRO A 132 -11.79 7.92 11.05
N PRO A 133 -12.80 8.55 11.65
CA PRO A 133 -13.13 8.30 13.05
C PRO A 133 -13.41 6.80 13.25
N PRO A 134 -13.05 6.25 14.42
CA PRO A 134 -13.36 4.86 14.72
C PRO A 134 -14.86 4.62 14.56
N PRO A 135 -15.26 3.43 14.08
CA PRO A 135 -16.68 3.12 13.95
C PRO A 135 -17.35 3.26 15.31
N ILE A 136 -18.28 4.21 15.43
CA ILE A 136 -19.15 4.34 16.60
C ILE A 136 -19.92 3.02 16.69
N GLU A 137 -19.88 2.37 17.84
CA GLU A 137 -20.63 1.14 18.15
C GLU A 137 -22.15 1.37 18.00
N LYS A 138 -22.65 1.44 16.77
CA LYS A 138 -24.08 1.44 16.49
C LYS A 138 -24.46 0.03 16.05
N SER A 139 -24.97 -0.71 17.03
CA SER A 139 -25.93 -1.81 16.90
C SER A 139 -25.66 -2.82 15.76
N GLN A 140 -24.98 -3.93 16.11
CA GLN A 140 -25.00 -5.33 15.63
C GLN A 140 -25.61 -5.75 14.25
N LYS A 141 -26.02 -4.86 13.35
CA LYS A 141 -26.72 -5.20 12.10
C LYS A 141 -26.27 -4.43 10.86
N GLN A 142 -25.18 -3.66 10.91
CA GLN A 142 -24.62 -3.06 9.70
C GLN A 142 -23.18 -3.50 9.48
N ILE A 143 -22.94 -3.88 8.23
CA ILE A 143 -21.71 -4.42 7.66
C ILE A 143 -20.49 -3.67 8.19
N SER A 144 -19.55 -4.46 8.71
CA SER A 144 -18.28 -4.08 9.32
C SER A 144 -17.58 -2.96 8.56
N ASN A 145 -17.51 -1.77 9.15
CA ASN A 145 -16.47 -0.84 8.76
C ASN A 145 -15.12 -1.52 9.02
N ALA A 146 -14.30 -1.65 7.98
CA ALA A 146 -12.95 -2.18 8.11
C ALA A 146 -12.22 -1.42 9.21
N SER A 147 -11.57 -2.13 10.13
CA SER A 147 -10.72 -1.49 11.14
C SER A 147 -9.53 -0.87 10.42
N VAL A 148 -9.28 0.41 10.67
CA VAL A 148 -8.14 1.12 10.11
C VAL A 148 -7.11 1.35 11.22
N LEU A 149 -5.90 0.88 11.01
CA LEU A 149 -4.80 0.98 11.96
C LEU A 149 -3.63 1.73 11.31
N HIS A 150 -2.96 2.58 12.07
CA HIS A 150 -1.71 3.18 11.65
C HIS A 150 -0.63 2.92 12.70
N ILE A 151 0.46 2.30 12.27
CA ILE A 151 1.56 1.83 13.12
C ILE A 151 2.81 2.66 12.78
N HIS A 152 3.34 3.36 13.78
CA HIS A 152 4.66 3.99 13.69
C HIS A 152 5.73 2.92 13.91
N ALA A 153 6.30 2.39 12.82
CA ALA A 153 7.30 1.33 12.89
C ALA A 153 8.15 1.28 11.62
N ASN A 154 9.31 0.64 11.76
CA ASN A 154 10.12 0.24 10.63
C ASN A 154 9.49 -1.02 9.97
N VAL A 155 9.43 -1.05 8.63
CA VAL A 155 8.98 -2.23 7.86
C VAL A 155 9.88 -3.46 8.02
N GLU A 156 11.14 -3.27 8.45
CA GLU A 156 12.09 -4.31 8.87
C GLU A 156 11.81 -4.85 10.30
N SER A 157 10.86 -4.27 11.04
CA SER A 157 10.52 -4.70 12.41
C SER A 157 9.35 -5.66 12.42
N VAL A 158 9.47 -6.78 13.13
CA VAL A 158 8.36 -7.75 13.33
C VAL A 158 7.15 -7.14 14.04
N TYR A 159 7.35 -6.03 14.74
CA TYR A 159 6.34 -5.36 15.57
C TYR A 159 5.04 -5.06 14.81
N TRP A 160 5.10 -4.56 13.58
CA TRP A 160 3.88 -4.23 12.83
C TRP A 160 3.05 -5.48 12.51
N ALA A 161 3.69 -6.62 12.25
CA ALA A 161 3.01 -7.89 12.00
C ALA A 161 2.36 -8.41 13.28
N ASP A 162 3.06 -8.32 14.41
CA ASP A 162 2.52 -8.72 15.72
C ASP A 162 1.30 -7.86 16.11
N GLN A 163 1.32 -6.56 15.83
CA GLN A 163 0.16 -5.69 16.06
C GLN A 163 -1.06 -6.10 15.22
N ILE A 164 -0.87 -6.55 13.98
CA ILE A 164 -1.97 -7.09 13.18
C ILE A 164 -2.52 -8.35 13.83
N LEU A 165 -1.65 -9.28 14.21
CA LEU A 165 -2.04 -10.59 14.75
C LEU A 165 -2.75 -10.48 16.12
N ILE A 166 -2.43 -9.47 16.94
CA ILE A 166 -3.12 -9.23 18.23
C ILE A 166 -4.60 -8.87 18.02
N ASN A 167 -4.95 -8.29 16.88
CA ASN A 167 -6.34 -7.92 16.56
C ASN A 167 -7.17 -9.11 16.03
N ILE A 168 -6.59 -10.31 15.93
CA ILE A 168 -7.22 -11.50 15.34
C ILE A 168 -7.05 -12.69 16.30
N PRO A 169 -8.11 -13.47 16.58
CA PRO A 169 -7.99 -14.69 17.37
C PRO A 169 -6.92 -15.64 16.81
N LYS A 170 -6.08 -16.22 17.69
CA LYS A 170 -4.92 -17.05 17.29
C LYS A 170 -5.31 -18.22 16.39
N ASP A 171 -6.45 -18.86 16.68
CA ASP A 171 -7.02 -19.97 15.90
C ASP A 171 -7.42 -19.58 14.47
N ARG A 172 -7.56 -18.27 14.20
CA ARG A 172 -7.90 -17.70 12.88
C ARG A 172 -6.69 -17.17 12.12
N HIS A 173 -5.47 -17.21 12.68
CA HIS A 173 -4.27 -16.67 12.03
C HIS A 173 -3.98 -17.32 10.67
N ARG A 174 -4.27 -18.62 10.52
CA ARG A 174 -4.14 -19.35 9.24
C ARG A 174 -5.11 -18.90 8.14
N ASP A 175 -6.22 -18.27 8.52
CA ASP A 175 -7.24 -17.79 7.58
C ASP A 175 -6.92 -16.38 7.05
N ILE A 176 -5.87 -15.74 7.59
CA ILE A 176 -5.44 -14.42 7.12
C ILE A 176 -4.88 -14.54 5.70
N VAL A 177 -5.30 -13.62 4.84
CA VAL A 177 -4.67 -13.35 3.56
C VAL A 177 -4.16 -11.91 3.58
N LEU A 178 -2.84 -11.76 3.66
CA LEU A 178 -2.18 -10.47 3.71
C LEU A 178 -1.99 -9.89 2.30
N PHE A 179 -2.38 -8.64 2.09
CA PHE A 179 -2.11 -7.86 0.88
C PHE A 179 -1.10 -6.78 1.24
N ALA A 180 0.18 -7.07 1.06
CA ALA A 180 1.28 -6.15 1.35
C ALA A 180 1.57 -5.28 0.13
N PHE A 181 1.19 -4.01 0.21
CA PHE A 181 1.42 -3.01 -0.82
C PHE A 181 2.70 -2.24 -0.53
N ASN A 182 3.63 -2.24 -1.49
CA ASN A 182 4.84 -1.44 -1.43
C ASN A 182 4.96 -0.57 -2.69
N HIS A 183 4.76 0.75 -2.52
CA HIS A 183 5.02 1.74 -3.58
C HIS A 183 6.36 2.45 -3.40
N ASN A 184 7.03 2.25 -2.27
CA ASN A 184 8.26 2.93 -1.95
C ASN A 184 9.46 2.22 -2.58
N SER A 185 10.45 3.02 -2.94
CA SER A 185 11.74 2.48 -3.34
C SER A 185 12.59 2.27 -2.08
N TYR A 186 12.85 1.02 -1.78
CA TYR A 186 13.74 0.57 -0.73
C TYR A 186 14.91 -0.20 -1.34
N ASP A 187 16.04 -0.22 -0.64
CA ASP A 187 17.11 -1.14 -0.97
C ASP A 187 16.68 -2.60 -0.81
N CYS A 188 17.33 -3.49 -1.56
CA CYS A 188 16.98 -4.92 -1.59
C CYS A 188 17.03 -5.58 -0.21
N ASP A 189 17.92 -5.13 0.69
CA ASP A 189 18.04 -5.68 2.04
C ASP A 189 16.80 -5.39 2.90
N VAL A 190 16.25 -4.17 2.80
CA VAL A 190 15.02 -3.77 3.51
C VAL A 190 13.86 -4.61 3.01
N VAL A 191 13.73 -4.76 1.68
CA VAL A 191 12.69 -5.59 1.06
C VAL A 191 12.80 -7.03 1.51
N THR A 192 14.01 -7.60 1.49
CA THR A 192 14.25 -9.00 1.88
C THR A 192 13.80 -9.24 3.31
N LYS A 193 14.20 -8.38 4.26
CA LYS A 193 13.78 -8.51 5.66
C LYS A 193 12.27 -8.34 5.84
N THR A 194 11.64 -7.41 5.13
CA THR A 194 10.18 -7.25 5.18
C THR A 194 9.46 -8.49 4.64
N LEU A 195 9.94 -9.09 3.55
CA LEU A 195 9.38 -10.32 3.00
C LEU A 195 9.62 -11.52 3.91
N ASP A 196 10.77 -11.59 4.60
CA ASP A 196 11.04 -12.63 5.60
C ASP A 196 10.06 -12.55 6.77
N ILE A 197 9.75 -11.34 7.25
CA ILE A 197 8.70 -11.14 8.28
C ILE A 197 7.35 -11.63 7.76
N ILE A 198 6.98 -11.26 6.52
CA ILE A 198 5.72 -11.68 5.92
C ILE A 198 5.66 -13.21 5.85
N ASN A 199 6.72 -13.85 5.36
CA ASN A 199 6.82 -15.30 5.26
C ASN A 199 6.73 -15.97 6.63
N GLN A 200 7.39 -15.45 7.66
CA GLN A 200 7.36 -16.03 9.00
C GLN A 200 5.99 -15.91 9.68
N LYS A 201 5.25 -14.83 9.42
CA LYS A 201 4.03 -14.48 10.18
C LYS A 201 2.73 -14.81 9.46
N PHE A 202 2.74 -14.91 8.14
CA PHE A 202 1.51 -15.08 7.35
C PHE A 202 1.66 -16.23 6.36
N VAL A 203 0.75 -17.22 6.48
CA VAL A 203 0.70 -18.38 5.58
C VAL A 203 0.31 -17.97 4.16
N ASN A 204 -0.67 -17.08 4.04
CA ASN A 204 -1.14 -16.59 2.75
C ASN A 204 -0.83 -15.10 2.64
N SER A 205 -0.04 -14.74 1.64
CA SER A 205 0.27 -13.35 1.37
C SER A 205 0.41 -13.08 -0.12
N LEU A 206 0.02 -11.85 -0.48
CA LEU A 206 0.18 -11.24 -1.77
C LEU A 206 1.03 -10.01 -1.58
N TYR A 207 2.06 -9.88 -2.41
CA TYR A 207 2.94 -8.72 -2.44
C TYR A 207 2.66 -7.91 -3.70
N LEU A 208 2.18 -6.68 -3.52
CA LEU A 208 1.87 -5.76 -4.60
C LEU A 208 2.98 -4.74 -4.72
N TYR A 209 3.53 -4.61 -5.93
CA TYR A 209 4.77 -3.88 -6.11
C TYR A 209 4.85 -3.14 -7.44
N GLN A 210 5.49 -1.97 -7.42
CA GLN A 210 5.61 -1.05 -8.57
C GLN A 210 7.03 -0.50 -8.79
N ASN A 211 8.06 -1.34 -8.74
CA ASN A 211 9.41 -0.96 -9.19
C ASN A 211 10.13 -2.22 -9.74
N PRO A 212 10.95 -2.18 -10.80
CA PRO A 212 11.63 -3.39 -11.28
C PRO A 212 12.85 -3.80 -10.45
N THR A 213 13.47 -2.88 -9.68
CA THR A 213 14.78 -3.13 -9.05
C THR A 213 14.75 -4.18 -7.94
N GLN A 214 13.61 -4.37 -7.26
CA GLN A 214 13.49 -5.33 -6.17
C GLN A 214 12.96 -6.70 -6.63
N GLN A 215 12.70 -6.90 -7.93
CA GLN A 215 12.15 -8.16 -8.45
C GLN A 215 12.99 -9.37 -8.00
N ARG A 216 14.32 -9.26 -8.05
CA ARG A 216 15.22 -10.33 -7.60
C ARG A 216 15.03 -10.67 -6.12
N ALA A 217 14.88 -9.67 -5.25
CA ALA A 217 14.65 -9.88 -3.83
C ALA A 217 13.30 -10.59 -3.57
N VAL A 218 12.25 -10.18 -4.29
CA VAL A 218 10.92 -10.79 -4.21
C VAL A 218 10.94 -12.27 -4.61
N LEU A 219 11.53 -12.58 -5.77
CA LEU A 219 11.62 -13.96 -6.26
C LEU A 219 12.47 -14.84 -5.32
N ASN A 220 13.61 -14.33 -4.83
CA ASN A 220 14.47 -15.05 -3.88
C ASN A 220 13.76 -15.32 -2.54
N ALA A 221 12.83 -14.45 -2.14
CA ALA A 221 12.04 -14.65 -0.92
C ALA A 221 10.98 -15.77 -1.07
N GLY A 222 10.79 -16.34 -2.26
CA GLY A 222 9.82 -17.41 -2.54
C GLY A 222 8.44 -16.89 -2.95
N PHE A 223 8.37 -15.68 -3.49
CA PHE A 223 7.17 -15.12 -4.07
C PHE A 223 7.17 -15.34 -5.60
N GLU A 224 6.05 -15.81 -6.14
CA GLU A 224 5.88 -16.06 -7.56
C GLU A 224 4.96 -15.02 -8.19
N GLU A 225 5.32 -14.54 -9.38
CA GLU A 225 4.48 -13.62 -10.15
C GLU A 225 3.21 -14.33 -10.62
N ILE A 226 2.05 -13.80 -10.23
CA ILE A 226 0.73 -14.34 -10.60
C ILE A 226 -0.01 -13.44 -11.57
N GLN A 227 0.32 -12.14 -11.59
CA GLN A 227 -0.30 -11.19 -12.48
C GLN A 227 0.62 -9.98 -12.69
N ARG A 228 0.64 -9.50 -13.92
CA ARG A 228 1.33 -8.26 -14.31
C ARG A 228 0.37 -7.35 -15.03
N ASP A 229 0.56 -6.06 -14.86
CA ASP A 229 -0.22 -5.08 -15.59
C ASP A 229 -0.13 -5.25 -17.12
N ALA A 230 -1.31 -5.45 -17.70
CA ALA A 230 -1.64 -5.38 -19.13
C ALA A 230 -1.32 -4.03 -19.80
N ALA A 231 -1.62 -2.94 -19.07
CA ALA A 231 -1.81 -1.63 -19.67
C ALA A 231 -0.50 -1.06 -20.24
N PRO A 232 -0.59 -0.24 -21.30
CA PRO A 232 0.53 0.56 -21.75
C PRO A 232 1.00 1.49 -20.62
N ASN A 233 2.31 1.73 -20.56
CA ASN A 233 2.84 2.77 -19.70
C ASN A 233 2.19 4.10 -20.09
N ASN A 234 1.80 4.86 -19.08
CA ASN A 234 1.30 6.21 -19.26
C ASN A 234 2.06 7.12 -18.31
N ALA A 235 1.83 8.42 -18.40
CA ALA A 235 2.61 9.37 -17.63
C ALA A 235 2.26 9.39 -16.13
N HIS A 236 1.32 8.55 -15.67
CA HIS A 236 1.07 8.22 -14.27
C HIS A 236 1.58 6.82 -13.87
N LYS A 237 2.08 6.05 -14.83
CA LYS A 237 2.45 4.64 -14.69
C LYS A 237 3.67 4.34 -15.55
N ASN A 238 4.83 4.72 -15.02
CA ASN A 238 6.12 4.51 -15.69
C ASN A 238 6.57 3.04 -15.62
N PHE A 239 6.06 2.29 -14.65
CA PHE A 239 6.33 0.86 -14.49
C PHE A 239 5.03 0.08 -14.29
N LYS A 240 4.98 -1.09 -14.93
CA LYS A 240 3.93 -2.09 -14.74
C LYS A 240 3.98 -2.60 -13.32
N TYR A 241 2.85 -2.59 -12.61
CA TYR A 241 2.78 -3.27 -11.33
C TYR A 241 2.77 -4.79 -11.55
N ILE A 242 3.25 -5.48 -10.53
CA ILE A 242 3.31 -6.93 -10.49
C ILE A 242 2.71 -7.36 -9.16
N ILE A 243 1.87 -8.38 -9.22
CA ILE A 243 1.30 -9.03 -8.05
C ILE A 243 2.03 -10.36 -7.90
N TYR A 244 2.61 -10.56 -6.73
CA TYR A 244 3.26 -11.81 -6.39
C TYR A 244 2.50 -12.54 -5.28
N ARG A 245 2.54 -13.87 -5.31
CA ARG A 245 1.98 -14.74 -4.28
C ARG A 245 3.09 -15.45 -3.54
N ASN A 246 3.04 -15.49 -2.22
CA ASN A 246 3.91 -16.37 -1.44
C ASN A 246 3.58 -17.84 -1.73
N THR A 247 4.59 -18.62 -2.15
CA THR A 247 4.45 -20.06 -2.40
C THR A 247 5.25 -20.91 -1.42
N LYS A 248 5.97 -20.30 -0.47
CA LYS A 248 6.61 -21.05 0.62
C LYS A 248 5.55 -21.73 1.48
N LYS A 249 5.71 -23.04 1.66
CA LYS A 249 4.98 -23.76 2.71
C LYS A 249 5.57 -23.33 4.04
N ASN A 250 4.78 -22.60 4.83
CA ASN A 250 5.16 -22.33 6.21
C ASN A 250 5.02 -23.61 7.02
N ASN A 251 6.10 -24.04 7.66
CA ASN A 251 6.07 -25.05 8.72
C ASN A 251 5.56 -24.40 10.01
N LEU A 252 4.35 -23.82 9.97
CA LEU A 252 3.66 -23.35 11.17
C LEU A 252 2.90 -24.57 11.71
N ASP A 253 3.61 -25.34 12.54
CA ASP A 253 3.04 -26.40 13.40
C ASP A 253 2.08 -25.81 14.45
#